data_AF-A0A359MSE5-F1
#
_entry.id   AF-A0A359MSE5-F1
#
_cell.length_a   1.000
_cell.length_b   1.000
_cell.length_c   1.000
_cell.angle_alpha   90.00
_cell.angle_beta   90.00
_cell.angle_gamma   90.00
#
_symmetry.space_group_name_H-M   'P 1'
#
loop_
_entity.id
_entity.type
_entity.pdbx_description
1 polymer ?
#
loop_
_entity_poly.entity_id
_entity_poly.type
_entity_poly.pdbx_seq_one_letter_code
_entity_poly.pdbx_strand_id
1 'polypeptide(L)'
;MREINKLCDIGPASVPGLIDMLLEKSPFDIYLYGHSHIPAVIRKGRKTYVNSGSVSTPIHIKPGYSTYALLQIEEQDYSAQIVYVIKDVDAIEKRNKETGYNRAGGIIEKLAMFEMRTGISCLMDFMQYVYDLVQNRSGYRPDVIPNDIWLEATKTWNFPSVHMNGTRQP
;
A
#
# COMPACT_ATOMS: atom_id res chain seq x y z
N MET A 1 9.71 5.20 -22.31
CA MET A 1 9.80 5.57 -20.89
C MET A 1 8.39 5.88 -20.41
N ARG A 2 7.75 5.00 -19.64
CA ARG A 2 6.48 5.32 -18.96
C ARG A 2 6.85 6.10 -17.70
N GLU A 3 6.26 7.27 -17.53
CA GLU A 3 6.37 8.05 -16.29
C GLU A 3 6.06 7.14 -15.09
N ILE A 4 6.83 7.32 -14.02
CA ILE A 4 6.58 6.67 -12.74
C ILE A 4 5.14 7.05 -12.34
N ASN A 5 4.24 6.07 -12.32
CA ASN A 5 2.83 6.24 -11.93
C ASN A 5 2.77 6.96 -10.57
N LYS A 6 2.31 8.22 -10.60
CA LYS A 6 2.31 9.18 -9.48
C LYS A 6 1.49 8.78 -8.25
N LEU A 7 0.80 7.64 -8.27
CA LEU A 7 -0.10 7.23 -7.19
C LEU A 7 0.31 5.94 -6.47
N CYS A 8 1.15 5.08 -7.06
CA CYS A 8 1.27 3.68 -6.60
C CYS A 8 1.85 3.52 -5.17
N ASP A 9 2.56 4.53 -4.67
CA ASP A 9 3.23 4.50 -3.38
C ASP A 9 2.95 5.80 -2.60
N ILE A 10 1.77 5.98 -1.99
CA ILE A 10 1.52 7.21 -1.21
C ILE A 10 2.28 7.13 0.12
N GLY A 11 3.46 7.73 0.19
CA GLY A 11 4.22 7.90 1.42
C GLY A 11 5.63 8.46 1.20
N PRO A 12 6.35 8.87 2.27
CA PRO A 12 7.67 9.47 2.17
C PRO A 12 8.68 8.69 1.32
N ALA A 13 8.56 7.35 1.30
CA ALA A 13 9.46 6.47 0.57
C ALA A 13 9.33 6.56 -0.96
N SER A 14 8.23 7.08 -1.49
CA SER A 14 8.01 7.17 -2.94
C SER A 14 8.45 8.48 -3.56
N VAL A 15 8.70 9.49 -2.74
CA VAL A 15 9.17 10.80 -3.18
C VAL A 15 10.68 10.83 -2.98
N PRO A 16 11.48 10.87 -4.07
CA PRO A 16 12.93 10.90 -3.96
C PRO A 16 13.41 12.02 -3.03
N GLY A 17 14.26 11.67 -2.06
CA GLY A 17 14.83 12.61 -1.10
C GLY A 17 13.90 13.10 0.02
N LEU A 18 12.62 12.71 0.05
CA LEU A 18 11.69 13.15 1.11
C LEU A 18 12.06 12.52 2.47
N ILE A 19 12.41 11.23 2.51
CA ILE A 19 12.90 10.60 3.75
C ILE A 19 14.18 11.27 4.23
N ASP A 20 15.12 11.55 3.33
CA ASP A 20 16.37 12.24 3.68
C ASP A 20 16.10 13.60 4.32
N MET A 21 15.22 14.39 3.70
CA MET A 21 14.82 15.69 4.19
C MET A 21 14.08 15.61 5.54
N LEU A 22 13.21 14.61 5.72
CA LEU A 22 12.50 14.37 6.98
C LEU A 22 13.49 14.03 8.10
N LEU A 23 14.42 13.11 7.85
CA LEU A 23 15.43 12.72 8.83
C LEU A 23 16.37 13.89 9.15
N GLU A 24 16.81 14.67 8.17
CA GLU A 24 17.70 15.81 8.38
C GLU A 24 17.05 16.93 9.20
N LYS A 25 15.79 17.27 8.92
CA LYS A 25 15.16 18.45 9.52
C LYS A 25 14.55 18.22 10.88
N SER A 26 14.15 16.99 11.20
CA SER A 26 13.37 16.77 12.40
C SER A 26 14.24 16.46 13.63
N PRO A 27 13.82 16.91 14.83
CA PRO A 27 14.61 16.76 16.05
C PRO A 27 14.67 15.32 16.58
N PHE A 28 13.79 14.43 16.11
CA PHE A 28 13.70 13.05 16.62
C PHE A 28 14.74 12.12 16.00
N ASP A 29 15.11 11.07 16.71
CA ASP A 29 15.99 10.02 16.20
C ASP A 29 15.22 8.88 15.50
N ILE A 30 13.95 8.69 15.84
CA ILE A 30 13.12 7.60 15.31
C ILE A 30 11.85 8.18 14.71
N TYR A 31 11.54 7.79 13.47
CA TYR A 31 10.36 8.22 12.73
C TYR A 31 9.52 7.01 12.40
N LEU A 32 8.32 6.95 12.97
CA LEU A 32 7.37 5.90 12.69
C LEU A 32 6.36 6.39 11.66
N TYR A 33 6.18 5.62 10.59
CA TYR A 33 5.24 5.88 9.52
C TYR A 33 4.39 4.63 9.24
N GLY A 34 3.23 4.85 8.62
CA GLY A 34 2.29 3.81 8.23
C GLY A 34 1.68 4.14 6.87
N HIS A 35 0.38 3.95 6.68
CA HIS A 35 -0.39 4.39 5.49
C HIS A 35 -0.02 3.74 4.15
N SER A 36 1.25 3.72 3.73
CA SER A 36 1.65 3.19 2.42
C SER A 36 1.63 1.67 2.33
N HIS A 37 1.50 0.98 3.47
CA HIS A 37 1.52 -0.49 3.56
C HIS A 37 2.82 -1.19 3.10
N ILE A 38 3.88 -0.42 2.78
CA ILE A 38 5.18 -0.92 2.36
C ILE A 38 6.12 -0.93 3.57
N PRO A 39 6.53 -2.11 4.07
CA PRO A 39 7.43 -2.18 5.21
C PRO A 39 8.82 -1.65 4.84
N ALA A 40 9.42 -0.83 5.70
CA ALA A 40 10.75 -0.27 5.48
C ALA A 40 11.45 0.07 6.80
N VAL A 41 12.77 -0.14 6.84
CA VAL A 41 13.67 0.41 7.87
C VAL A 41 14.83 1.07 7.13
N ILE A 42 14.93 2.40 7.23
CA ILE A 42 15.95 3.19 6.56
C ILE A 42 16.74 3.95 7.61
N ARG A 43 18.06 3.72 7.66
CA ARG A 43 18.98 4.34 8.63
C ARG A 43 19.82 5.42 7.95
N LYS A 44 19.95 6.58 8.59
CA LYS A 44 20.84 7.67 8.18
C LYS A 44 21.53 8.26 9.41
N GLY A 45 22.79 7.89 9.60
CA GLY A 45 23.52 8.20 10.83
C GLY A 45 22.81 7.62 12.05
N ARG A 46 22.51 8.47 13.05
CA ARG A 46 21.77 8.09 14.28
C ARG A 46 20.25 8.06 14.10
N LYS A 47 19.73 8.47 12.94
CA LYS A 47 18.29 8.58 12.70
C LYS A 47 17.76 7.41 11.89
N THR A 48 16.55 6.96 12.22
CA THR A 48 15.90 5.83 11.56
C THR A 48 14.46 6.16 11.20
N TYR A 49 14.12 5.94 9.93
CA TYR A 49 12.75 5.87 9.45
C TYR A 49 12.27 4.43 9.47
N VAL A 50 11.09 4.20 10.04
CA VAL A 50 10.44 2.90 10.12
C VAL A 50 9.03 3.02 9.57
N ASN A 51 8.72 2.27 8.52
CA ASN A 51 7.36 2.01 8.11
C ASN A 51 7.02 0.56 8.48
N SER A 52 6.02 0.36 9.33
CA SER A 52 5.62 -0.99 9.78
C SER A 52 4.99 -1.83 8.66
N GLY A 53 4.67 -1.22 7.52
CA GLY A 53 3.89 -1.82 6.45
C GLY A 53 2.44 -1.96 6.88
N SER A 54 1.85 -3.13 6.66
CA SER A 54 0.45 -3.39 7.01
C SER A 54 0.23 -4.78 7.57
N VAL A 55 -0.59 -4.85 8.62
CA VAL A 55 -1.03 -6.12 9.20
C VAL A 55 -2.03 -6.80 8.25
N SER A 56 -2.94 -6.04 7.65
CA SER A 56 -3.98 -6.59 6.77
C SER A 56 -3.46 -6.86 5.37
N THR A 57 -2.85 -5.86 4.74
CA THR A 57 -2.66 -5.79 3.29
C THR A 57 -1.30 -5.17 2.96
N PRO A 58 -0.18 -5.80 3.35
CA PRO A 58 1.13 -5.33 2.95
C PRO A 58 1.35 -5.57 1.46
N ILE A 59 2.00 -4.63 0.81
CA ILE A 59 2.26 -4.64 -0.64
C ILE A 59 3.77 -4.61 -0.90
N HIS A 60 4.17 -5.02 -2.10
CA HIS A 60 5.58 -5.12 -2.54
C HIS A 60 6.41 -6.11 -1.73
N ILE A 61 5.75 -7.09 -1.10
CA ILE A 61 6.39 -8.20 -0.39
C ILE A 61 5.83 -9.54 -0.85
N LYS A 62 6.41 -10.63 -0.33
CA LYS A 62 5.87 -11.97 -0.57
C LYS A 62 4.41 -12.06 -0.10
N PRO A 63 3.49 -12.58 -0.93
CA PRO A 63 2.08 -12.70 -0.55
C PRO A 63 1.87 -13.65 0.62
N GLY A 64 0.76 -13.46 1.35
CA GLY A 64 0.45 -14.28 2.52
C GLY A 64 1.23 -13.91 3.79
N TYR A 65 1.93 -12.77 3.82
CA TYR A 65 2.57 -12.24 5.02
C TYR A 65 1.87 -10.99 5.51
N SER A 66 1.80 -10.83 6.83
CA SER A 66 1.49 -9.59 7.55
C SER A 66 2.79 -8.97 8.04
N THR A 67 2.84 -7.65 8.16
CA THR A 67 4.02 -6.97 8.70
C THR A 67 3.70 -6.07 9.88
N TYR A 68 4.65 -5.99 10.80
CA TYR A 68 4.71 -4.97 11.84
C TYR A 68 6.18 -4.64 12.14
N ALA A 69 6.43 -3.55 12.85
CA ALA A 69 7.78 -3.19 13.29
C ALA A 69 8.00 -3.62 14.74
N LEU A 70 9.17 -4.18 15.04
CA LEU A 70 9.66 -4.33 16.40
C LEU A 70 10.72 -3.26 16.63
N LEU A 71 10.45 -2.36 17.58
CA LEU A 71 11.39 -1.36 18.06
C LEU A 71 11.84 -1.75 19.47
N GLN A 72 13.14 -1.91 19.67
CA GLN A 72 13.74 -2.11 20.98
C GLN A 72 14.48 -0.83 21.34
N ILE A 73 14.14 -0.24 22.49
CA ILE A 73 14.74 1.01 22.97
C ILE A 73 15.46 0.67 24.27
N GLU A 74 16.74 0.97 24.31
CA GLU A 74 17.61 0.86 25.47
C GLU A 74 18.06 2.27 25.92
N GLU A 75 18.76 2.41 27.04
CA GLU A 75 19.12 3.71 27.61
C GLU A 75 19.89 4.65 26.64
N GLN A 76 20.70 4.09 25.73
CA GLN A 76 21.54 4.88 24.82
C GLN A 76 21.45 4.46 23.35
N ASP A 77 20.65 3.44 23.04
CA ASP A 77 20.59 2.86 21.70
C ASP A 77 19.18 2.35 21.39
N TYR A 78 18.92 2.07 20.11
CA TYR A 78 17.71 1.43 19.69
C TYR A 78 17.92 0.55 18.45
N SER A 79 17.14 -0.52 18.37
CA SER A 79 17.07 -1.39 17.19
C SER A 79 15.67 -1.35 16.60
N ALA A 80 15.59 -1.40 15.27
CA ALA A 80 14.34 -1.46 14.52
C ALA A 80 14.45 -2.56 13.46
N GLN A 81 13.42 -3.40 13.38
CA GLN A 81 13.28 -4.43 12.36
C GLN A 81 11.82 -4.63 11.95
N ILE A 82 11.61 -5.10 10.72
CA ILE A 82 10.29 -5.55 10.26
C ILE A 82 10.14 -7.02 10.60
N VAL A 83 9.04 -7.36 11.27
CA VAL A 83 8.63 -8.74 11.51
C VAL A 83 7.59 -9.13 10.49
N TYR A 84 7.77 -10.32 9.92
CA TYR A 84 6.88 -10.92 8.94
C TYR A 84 6.17 -12.13 9.56
N VAL A 85 4.84 -12.14 9.50
CA VAL A 85 4.02 -13.21 10.07
C VAL A 85 3.18 -13.84 8.96
N ILE A 86 3.22 -15.16 8.84
CA ILE A 86 2.38 -15.88 7.87
C ILE A 86 0.91 -15.71 8.26
N LYS A 87 0.07 -15.35 7.28
CA LYS A 87 -1.38 -15.26 7.45
C LYS A 87 -2.09 -16.32 6.62
N ASP A 88 -3.18 -16.83 7.16
CA ASP A 88 -4.09 -17.72 6.44
C ASP A 88 -5.08 -16.90 5.60
N VAL A 89 -4.66 -16.59 4.36
CA VAL A 89 -5.46 -15.79 3.43
C VAL A 89 -6.76 -16.51 3.05
N ASP A 90 -6.75 -17.84 3.00
CA ASP A 90 -7.93 -18.65 2.66
C ASP A 90 -8.97 -18.58 3.79
N ALA A 91 -8.55 -18.67 5.05
CA ALA A 91 -9.42 -18.48 6.20
C ALA A 91 -10.00 -17.06 6.28
N ILE A 92 -9.19 -16.04 5.96
CA ILE A 92 -9.65 -14.64 5.89
C ILE A 92 -10.73 -14.49 4.81
N GLU A 93 -10.47 -14.99 3.59
CA GLU A 93 -11.44 -14.90 2.50
C GLU A 93 -12.73 -15.67 2.82
N LYS A 94 -12.61 -16.86 3.42
CA LYS A 94 -13.78 -17.64 3.88
C LYS A 94 -14.62 -16.82 4.87
N ARG A 95 -13.99 -16.24 5.90
CA ARG A 95 -14.69 -15.42 6.89
C ARG A 95 -15.30 -14.16 6.26
N ASN A 96 -14.62 -13.58 5.27
CA ASN A 96 -15.11 -12.42 4.54
C ASN A 96 -16.41 -12.72 3.76
N LYS A 97 -16.51 -13.94 3.22
CA LYS A 97 -17.73 -14.45 2.55
C LYS A 97 -18.85 -14.76 3.53
N GLU A 98 -18.52 -15.42 4.65
CA GLU A 98 -19.50 -15.80 5.70
C GLU A 98 -20.16 -14.59 6.35
N THR A 99 -19.39 -13.53 6.59
CA THR A 99 -19.89 -12.26 7.16
C THR A 99 -20.60 -11.38 6.13
N GLY A 100 -20.44 -11.66 4.83
CA GLY A 100 -21.00 -10.86 3.74
C GLY A 100 -20.23 -9.57 3.44
N TYR A 101 -19.09 -9.33 4.09
CA TYR A 101 -18.23 -8.17 3.83
C TYR A 101 -17.65 -8.16 2.42
N ASN A 102 -17.47 -9.32 1.80
CA ASN A 102 -17.11 -9.42 0.39
C ASN A 102 -18.14 -8.77 -0.56
N ARG A 103 -19.41 -8.74 -0.17
CA ARG A 103 -20.46 -8.07 -0.95
C ARG A 103 -20.58 -6.60 -0.56
N ALA A 104 -20.54 -6.30 0.74
CA ALA A 104 -20.68 -4.94 1.25
C ALA A 104 -19.51 -4.02 0.86
N GLY A 105 -18.29 -4.54 0.80
CA GLY A 105 -17.08 -3.78 0.50
C GLY A 105 -16.86 -3.45 -0.98
N GLY A 106 -17.65 -4.03 -1.89
CA GLY A 106 -17.60 -3.72 -3.32
C GLY A 106 -16.21 -3.89 -3.94
N ILE A 107 -15.79 -2.94 -4.78
CA ILE A 107 -14.49 -3.00 -5.46
C ILE A 107 -13.31 -2.91 -4.50
N ILE A 108 -13.42 -2.15 -3.41
CA ILE A 108 -12.34 -1.97 -2.43
C ILE A 108 -11.99 -3.30 -1.76
N GLU A 109 -12.99 -4.11 -1.42
CA GLU A 109 -12.73 -5.46 -0.88
C GLU A 109 -12.02 -6.34 -1.91
N LYS A 110 -12.44 -6.31 -3.18
CA LYS A 110 -11.81 -7.11 -4.23
C LYS A 110 -10.35 -6.71 -4.47
N LEU A 111 -10.07 -5.40 -4.46
CA LEU A 111 -8.71 -4.86 -4.54
C LEU A 111 -7.88 -5.32 -3.34
N ALA A 112 -8.38 -5.16 -2.12
CA ALA A 112 -7.69 -5.59 -0.90
C ALA A 112 -7.40 -7.11 -0.89
N MET A 113 -8.36 -7.94 -1.31
CA MET A 113 -8.16 -9.38 -1.41
C MET A 113 -7.16 -9.76 -2.51
N PHE A 114 -7.18 -9.06 -3.64
CA PHE A 114 -6.16 -9.23 -4.69
C PHE A 114 -4.77 -8.89 -4.18
N GLU A 115 -4.59 -7.73 -3.54
CA GLU A 115 -3.32 -7.29 -2.97
C GLU A 115 -2.83 -8.28 -1.91
N MET A 116 -3.71 -8.79 -1.05
CA MET A 116 -3.36 -9.79 -0.03
C MET A 116 -2.89 -11.12 -0.64
N ARG A 117 -3.52 -11.57 -1.73
CA ARG A 117 -3.18 -12.83 -2.41
C ARG A 117 -1.95 -12.72 -3.30
N THR A 118 -1.66 -11.53 -3.83
CA THR A 118 -0.64 -11.36 -4.88
C THR A 118 0.55 -10.52 -4.47
N GLY A 119 0.44 -9.74 -3.38
CA GLY A 119 1.45 -8.78 -2.94
C GLY A 119 1.63 -7.59 -3.90
N ILE A 120 0.83 -7.51 -4.97
CA ILE A 120 0.88 -6.48 -5.99
C ILE A 120 -0.10 -5.38 -5.60
N SER A 121 0.40 -4.15 -5.42
CA SER A 121 -0.42 -2.95 -5.24
C SER A 121 -1.29 -2.70 -6.46
N CYS A 122 -2.58 -2.44 -6.28
CA CYS A 122 -3.49 -2.10 -7.38
C CYS A 122 -4.57 -1.09 -7.00
N LEU A 123 -4.76 -0.78 -5.71
CA LEU A 123 -5.70 0.25 -5.27
C LEU A 123 -5.41 1.60 -5.94
N MET A 124 -4.15 2.00 -5.98
CA MET A 124 -3.75 3.29 -6.52
C MET A 124 -3.85 3.35 -8.04
N ASP A 125 -3.63 2.24 -8.73
CA ASP A 125 -3.87 2.14 -10.16
C ASP A 125 -5.38 2.22 -10.46
N PHE A 126 -6.23 1.64 -9.60
CA PHE A 126 -7.68 1.82 -9.68
C PHE A 126 -8.10 3.28 -9.45
N MET A 127 -7.49 3.96 -8.47
CA MET A 127 -7.74 5.39 -8.24
C MET A 127 -7.33 6.22 -9.46
N GLN A 128 -6.17 5.95 -10.07
CA GLN A 128 -5.76 6.61 -11.32
C GLN A 128 -6.77 6.37 -12.42
N TYR A 129 -7.25 5.13 -12.58
CA TYR A 129 -8.26 4.78 -13.57
C TYR A 129 -9.57 5.56 -13.38
N VAL A 130 -10.02 5.74 -12.13
CA VAL A 130 -11.16 6.59 -11.81
C VAL A 130 -10.91 8.04 -12.23
N TYR A 131 -9.73 8.59 -11.93
CA TYR A 131 -9.37 9.95 -12.38
C TYR A 131 -9.36 10.07 -13.90
N ASP A 132 -8.83 9.09 -14.62
CA ASP A 132 -8.78 9.08 -16.08
C ASP A 132 -10.20 9.06 -16.68
N LEU A 133 -11.14 8.31 -16.08
CA LEU A 133 -12.55 8.33 -16.47
C LEU A 133 -13.18 9.73 -16.30
N VAL A 134 -12.84 10.44 -15.22
CA VAL A 134 -13.32 11.83 -15.01
C VAL A 134 -12.73 12.77 -16.06
N GLN A 135 -11.42 12.70 -16.31
CA GLN A 135 -10.77 13.60 -17.28
C GLN A 135 -11.28 13.41 -18.71
N ASN A 136 -11.65 12.18 -19.08
CA ASN A 136 -12.19 11.86 -20.39
C ASN A 136 -13.66 12.28 -20.57
N ARG A 137 -14.34 12.70 -19.50
CA ARG A 137 -15.70 13.24 -19.58
C ARG A 137 -15.67 14.76 -19.49
N SER A 138 -16.12 15.42 -20.55
CA SER A 138 -16.28 16.87 -20.58
C SER A 138 -17.19 17.37 -19.46
N GLY A 139 -16.81 18.44 -18.77
CA GLY A 139 -17.66 19.14 -17.81
C GLY A 139 -17.48 18.77 -16.33
N TYR A 140 -16.60 17.81 -16.00
CA TYR A 140 -16.31 17.48 -14.60
C TYR A 140 -15.07 18.19 -14.08
N ARG A 141 -15.17 18.65 -12.83
CA ARG A 141 -14.02 19.17 -12.09
C ARG A 141 -13.35 18.00 -11.34
N PRO A 142 -12.01 17.93 -11.30
CA PRO A 142 -11.29 16.83 -10.67
C PRO A 142 -11.37 16.80 -9.13
N ASP A 143 -11.98 17.81 -8.51
CA ASP A 143 -12.16 17.94 -7.06
C ASP A 143 -13.36 17.11 -6.52
N VAL A 144 -14.31 16.73 -7.38
CA VAL A 144 -15.45 15.89 -6.99
C VAL A 144 -15.69 14.81 -8.06
N ILE A 145 -15.47 13.55 -7.68
CA ILE A 145 -15.72 12.40 -8.56
C ILE A 145 -17.18 11.94 -8.35
N PRO A 146 -18.06 12.05 -9.36
CA PRO A 146 -19.46 11.61 -9.24
C PRO A 146 -19.61 10.10 -9.01
N ASN A 147 -20.70 9.71 -8.36
CA ASN A 147 -20.99 8.30 -8.04
C ASN A 147 -21.10 7.38 -9.27
N ASP A 148 -21.62 7.87 -10.40
CA ASP A 148 -21.73 7.06 -11.61
C ASP A 148 -20.36 6.69 -12.19
N ILE A 149 -19.33 7.53 -12.01
CA ILE A 149 -17.95 7.20 -12.36
C ILE A 149 -17.41 6.06 -11.50
N TRP A 150 -17.63 6.10 -10.19
CA TRP A 150 -17.24 5.01 -9.30
C TRP A 150 -17.92 3.69 -9.66
N LEU A 151 -19.20 3.76 -10.01
CA LEU A 151 -19.99 2.60 -10.44
C LEU A 151 -19.55 2.06 -11.80
N GLU A 152 -19.19 2.93 -12.75
CA GLU A 152 -18.60 2.54 -14.03
C GLU A 152 -17.24 1.88 -13.80
N ALA A 153 -16.33 2.55 -13.08
CA ALA A 153 -15.00 2.05 -12.79
C ALA A 153 -15.03 0.66 -12.15
N THR A 154 -15.96 0.44 -11.22
CA THR A 154 -16.15 -0.86 -10.57
C THR A 154 -16.52 -1.98 -11.57
N LYS A 155 -17.22 -1.65 -12.66
CA LYS A 155 -17.65 -2.61 -13.69
C LYS A 155 -16.59 -2.85 -14.76
N THR A 156 -15.78 -1.84 -15.05
CA THR A 156 -14.84 -1.83 -16.18
C THR A 156 -13.39 -2.03 -15.77
N TRP A 157 -13.08 -2.00 -14.47
CA TRP A 157 -11.74 -2.25 -13.94
C TRP A 157 -11.25 -3.66 -14.29
N ASN A 158 -10.02 -3.72 -14.79
CA ASN A 158 -9.31 -4.97 -15.05
C ASN A 158 -8.17 -5.13 -14.06
N PHE A 159 -8.17 -6.24 -13.33
CA PHE A 159 -7.10 -6.54 -12.39
C PHE A 159 -5.78 -6.80 -13.13
N PRO A 160 -4.63 -6.41 -12.54
CA PRO A 160 -3.32 -6.72 -13.11
C PRO A 160 -3.15 -8.24 -13.34
N SER A 161 -2.58 -8.61 -14.48
CA SER A 161 -2.20 -9.99 -14.75
C SER A 161 -1.10 -10.44 -13.78
N VAL A 162 -1.34 -11.55 -13.08
CA VAL A 162 -0.35 -12.15 -12.19
C VAL A 162 0.43 -13.19 -12.98
N HIS A 163 1.65 -12.86 -13.39
CA HIS A 163 2.60 -13.89 -13.80
C HIS A 163 3.19 -14.51 -12.53
N MET A 164 2.82 -15.76 -12.25
CA MET A 164 3.35 -16.56 -11.15
C MET A 164 4.81 -16.96 -11.40
N ASN A 165 5.69 -16.01 -11.71
CA ASN A 165 7.13 -16.21 -11.68
C ASN A 165 7.67 -15.25 -10.62
N GLY A 166 8.19 -15.86 -9.54
CA GLY A 166 8.56 -15.20 -8.31
C GLY A 166 9.49 -14.01 -8.51
N THR A 167 9.38 -13.07 -7.57
CA THR A 167 10.27 -11.92 -7.33
C THR A 167 10.36 -10.91 -8.48
N ARG A 168 9.70 -9.75 -8.30
CA ARG A 168 10.31 -8.50 -8.75
C ARG A 168 11.57 -8.30 -7.90
N GLN A 169 12.73 -8.50 -8.50
CA GLN A 169 14.01 -8.03 -7.96
C GLN A 169 14.10 -6.49 -8.12
N PRO A 170 14.88 -5.81 -7.26
CA PRO A 170 14.79 -4.38 -6.98
C PRO A 170 14.91 -3.46 -8.20
#